data_AF-A2EQA6-F1
#
_entry.id   AF-A2EQA6-F1
#
_cell.length_a   1.000
_cell.length_b   1.000
_cell.length_c   1.000
_cell.angle_alpha   90.00
_cell.angle_beta   90.00
_cell.angle_gamma   90.00
#
_symmetry.space_group_name_H-M   'P 1'
#
loop_
_entity.id
_entity.type
_entity.pdbx_description
1 polymer ?
#
loop_
_entity_poly.entity_id
_entity_poly.type
_entity_poly.pdbx_seq_one_letter_code
_entity_poly.pdbx_strand_id
1 'polypeptide(L)'
;MSSNSLNSYENDELYKSIMKNDKESFIIQTGKEGFDENKVYDNGLFSTDNLQYTLLELCCYYGAVDCFKILRSKYKSEITDECLMLSFLSGIPDIVNECLKYKQPTEKCMKYAIISHNIDFVCFLMNEYGLEIDLNYCCKFNNLQALLIYLDQTNDIENVLFIHRALEIRWLSIFLRKV
;
A
#
# COMPACT_ATOMS: atom_id res chain seq x y z
N MET A 1 0.44 4.61 -26.06
CA MET A 1 -1.02 4.34 -26.10
C MET A 1 -1.32 3.41 -24.94
N SER A 2 -2.09 3.73 -23.90
CA SER A 2 -2.95 4.88 -23.58
C SER A 2 -2.87 5.17 -22.07
N SER A 3 -2.37 6.32 -21.68
CA SER A 3 -2.44 6.89 -20.33
C SER A 3 -3.79 7.59 -20.14
N ASN A 4 -4.89 6.83 -20.01
CA ASN A 4 -6.24 7.43 -20.00
C ASN A 4 -7.17 6.90 -18.90
N SER A 5 -6.64 6.15 -17.94
CA SER A 5 -7.42 5.57 -16.84
C SER A 5 -7.69 6.56 -15.70
N LEU A 6 -6.71 7.41 -15.37
CA LEU A 6 -6.87 8.54 -14.42
C LEU A 6 -8.03 9.48 -14.82
N ASN A 7 -8.20 9.74 -16.13
CA ASN A 7 -9.21 10.66 -16.65
C ASN A 7 -10.67 10.16 -16.52
N SER A 8 -10.90 8.86 -16.29
CA SER A 8 -12.26 8.31 -16.36
C SER A 8 -13.09 8.57 -15.09
N TYR A 9 -12.43 8.62 -13.92
CA TYR A 9 -13.09 8.83 -12.62
C TYR A 9 -12.82 10.19 -11.99
N GLU A 10 -12.08 11.07 -12.68
CA GLU A 10 -11.83 12.45 -12.24
C GLU A 10 -13.11 13.26 -12.02
N ASN A 11 -14.26 12.81 -12.54
CA ASN A 11 -15.57 13.44 -12.33
C ASN A 11 -16.51 12.64 -11.42
N ASP A 12 -16.10 11.46 -10.93
CA ASP A 12 -16.90 10.66 -10.01
C ASP A 12 -16.77 11.21 -8.59
N GLU A 13 -17.85 11.80 -8.07
CA GLU A 13 -17.89 12.41 -6.73
C GLU A 13 -17.70 11.40 -5.59
N LEU A 14 -18.13 10.14 -5.78
CA LEU A 14 -17.88 9.08 -4.79
C LEU A 14 -16.39 8.75 -4.75
N TYR A 15 -15.76 8.58 -5.92
CA TYR A 15 -14.31 8.35 -6.01
C TYR A 15 -13.50 9.48 -5.37
N LYS A 16 -13.83 10.74 -5.70
CA LYS A 16 -13.19 11.93 -5.11
C LYS A 16 -13.34 11.97 -3.60
N SER A 17 -14.51 11.61 -3.08
CA SER A 17 -14.77 11.61 -1.65
C SER A 17 -13.85 10.61 -0.93
N ILE A 18 -13.64 9.41 -1.48
CA ILE A 18 -12.67 8.45 -0.93
C ILE A 18 -11.24 9.00 -1.04
N MET A 19 -10.82 9.46 -2.21
CA MET A 19 -9.46 9.96 -2.44
C MET A 19 -9.07 11.10 -1.49
N LYS A 20 -10.03 11.93 -1.07
CA LYS A 20 -9.83 13.04 -0.13
C LYS A 20 -10.17 12.70 1.32
N ASN A 21 -10.61 11.47 1.61
CA ASN A 21 -11.23 11.08 2.87
C ASN A 21 -12.36 12.05 3.33
N ASP A 22 -13.15 12.55 2.39
CA ASP A 22 -14.27 13.46 2.66
C ASP A 22 -15.51 12.68 3.10
N LYS A 23 -15.65 12.54 4.41
CA LYS A 23 -16.74 11.84 5.08
C LYS A 23 -18.13 12.38 4.70
N GLU A 24 -18.30 13.70 4.62
CA GLU A 24 -19.61 14.31 4.38
C GLU A 24 -20.07 14.03 2.96
N SER A 25 -19.19 14.28 1.98
CA SER A 25 -19.45 13.94 0.59
C SER A 25 -19.71 12.45 0.41
N PHE A 26 -18.93 11.58 1.06
CA PHE A 26 -19.12 10.13 1.00
C PHE A 26 -20.50 9.70 1.51
N ILE A 27 -20.97 10.26 2.63
CA ILE A 27 -22.33 9.99 3.15
C ILE A 27 -23.40 10.42 2.15
N ILE A 28 -23.26 11.61 1.56
CA ILE A 28 -24.20 12.12 0.55
C ILE A 28 -24.24 11.18 -0.66
N GLN A 29 -23.08 10.76 -1.19
CA GLN A 29 -23.02 9.90 -2.37
C GLN A 29 -23.59 8.50 -2.10
N THR A 30 -23.25 7.90 -0.96
CA THR A 30 -23.73 6.57 -0.57
C THR A 30 -25.18 6.54 -0.07
N GLY A 31 -25.80 7.71 0.13
CA GLY A 31 -27.21 7.88 0.47
C GLY A 31 -28.14 8.11 -0.72
N LYS A 32 -27.61 8.24 -1.94
CA LYS A 32 -28.42 8.43 -3.15
C LYS A 32 -29.19 7.16 -3.50
N GLU A 33 -30.40 7.34 -4.04
CA GLU A 33 -31.18 6.23 -4.60
C GLU A 33 -30.38 5.58 -5.75
N GLY A 34 -30.28 4.25 -5.73
CA GLY A 34 -29.49 3.50 -6.71
C GLY A 34 -27.99 3.40 -6.42
N PHE A 35 -27.53 3.76 -5.22
CA PHE A 35 -26.16 3.46 -4.79
C PHE A 35 -25.90 1.95 -4.81
N ASP A 36 -24.84 1.54 -5.50
CA ASP A 36 -24.34 0.17 -5.54
C ASP A 36 -23.12 0.02 -4.62
N GLU A 37 -23.27 -0.72 -3.53
CA GLU A 37 -22.20 -1.00 -2.57
C GLU A 37 -21.10 -1.91 -3.14
N ASN A 38 -21.41 -2.69 -4.18
CA ASN A 38 -20.48 -3.59 -4.84
C ASN A 38 -19.76 -2.92 -6.01
N LYS A 39 -19.93 -1.60 -6.16
CA LYS A 39 -19.26 -0.82 -7.19
C LYS A 39 -17.74 -0.97 -7.06
N VAL A 40 -17.12 -1.31 -8.19
CA VAL A 40 -15.67 -1.40 -8.34
C VAL A 40 -15.14 -0.28 -9.25
N TYR A 41 -13.89 0.09 -9.05
CA TYR A 41 -13.19 1.05 -9.90
C TYR A 41 -11.94 0.44 -10.49
N ASP A 42 -11.69 0.69 -11.77
CA ASP A 42 -10.46 0.27 -12.42
C ASP A 42 -9.28 1.09 -11.86
N ASN A 43 -8.27 0.40 -11.33
CA ASN A 43 -7.04 1.03 -10.90
C ASN A 43 -6.12 1.26 -12.10
N GLY A 44 -6.26 2.45 -12.67
CA GLY A 44 -5.48 2.92 -13.80
C GLY A 44 -3.98 3.09 -13.60
N LEU A 45 -3.48 3.02 -12.36
CA LEU A 45 -2.13 3.44 -12.02
C LEU A 45 -1.06 2.37 -12.33
N PHE A 46 -1.46 1.10 -12.46
CA PHE A 46 -0.59 0.03 -12.94
C PHE A 46 -1.15 -0.51 -14.25
N SER A 47 -0.60 -0.02 -15.36
CA SER A 47 -1.04 -0.28 -16.73
C SER A 47 -0.91 -1.73 -17.21
N THR A 48 -0.52 -2.67 -16.33
CA THR A 48 -0.22 -4.05 -16.69
C THR A 48 -1.34 -5.05 -16.36
N ASP A 49 -2.22 -4.78 -15.38
CA ASP A 49 -3.02 -5.87 -14.79
C ASP A 49 -4.54 -5.65 -14.66
N ASN A 50 -5.13 -4.56 -15.19
CA ASN A 50 -6.58 -4.31 -15.11
C ASN A 50 -7.18 -4.58 -13.70
N LEU A 51 -6.48 -4.14 -12.66
CA LEU A 51 -6.89 -4.38 -11.28
C LEU A 51 -8.14 -3.54 -10.96
N GLN A 52 -9.20 -4.19 -10.50
CA GLN A 52 -10.41 -3.54 -10.01
C GLN A 52 -10.41 -3.51 -8.49
N TYR A 53 -10.79 -2.39 -7.90
CA TYR A 53 -10.92 -2.25 -6.46
C TYR A 53 -12.35 -1.97 -6.04
N THR A 54 -12.80 -2.69 -5.03
CA THR A 54 -13.99 -2.35 -4.25
C THR A 54 -13.82 -1.00 -3.56
N LEU A 55 -14.94 -0.39 -3.12
CA LEU A 55 -14.93 0.84 -2.33
C LEU A 55 -14.03 0.73 -1.09
N LEU A 56 -14.02 -0.43 -0.43
CA LEU A 56 -13.23 -0.64 0.78
C LEU A 56 -11.73 -0.72 0.47
N GLU A 57 -11.34 -1.41 -0.61
CA GLU A 57 -9.96 -1.48 -1.09
C GLU A 57 -9.45 -0.11 -1.54
N LEU A 58 -10.29 0.70 -2.20
CA LEU A 58 -9.98 2.11 -2.50
C LEU A 58 -9.72 2.92 -1.25
N CYS A 59 -10.52 2.73 -0.19
CA CYS A 59 -10.25 3.39 1.08
C CYS A 59 -8.92 2.95 1.68
N CYS A 60 -8.56 1.66 1.57
CA CYS A 60 -7.28 1.15 2.04
C CYS A 60 -6.11 1.72 1.24
N TYR A 61 -6.26 1.84 -0.08
CA TYR A 61 -5.27 2.39 -0.99
C TYR A 61 -5.01 3.89 -0.75
N TYR A 62 -6.07 4.69 -0.59
CA TYR A 62 -5.97 6.13 -0.38
C TYR A 62 -5.80 6.54 1.09
N GLY A 63 -5.90 5.60 2.04
CA GLY A 63 -5.86 5.91 3.46
C GLY A 63 -7.11 6.63 3.98
N ALA A 64 -8.27 6.38 3.36
CA ALA A 64 -9.53 7.07 3.65
C ALA A 64 -10.24 6.47 4.88
N VAL A 65 -9.70 6.76 6.08
CA VAL A 65 -10.13 6.18 7.36
C VAL A 65 -11.62 6.38 7.66
N ASP A 66 -12.17 7.56 7.38
CA ASP A 66 -13.56 7.87 7.71
C ASP A 66 -14.53 7.15 6.76
N CYS A 67 -14.20 7.12 5.47
CA CYS A 67 -14.97 6.39 4.47
C CYS A 67 -14.92 4.87 4.75
N PHE A 68 -13.73 4.35 5.09
CA PHE A 68 -13.52 2.97 5.50
C PHE A 68 -14.40 2.58 6.71
N LYS A 69 -14.41 3.42 7.76
CA LYS A 69 -15.24 3.19 8.96
C LYS A 69 -16.73 3.18 8.62
N ILE A 70 -17.19 4.00 7.68
CA ILE A 70 -18.59 3.98 7.21
C ILE A 70 -18.91 2.66 6.49
N LEU A 71 -18.07 2.24 5.56
CA LEU A 71 -18.24 0.98 4.83
C LEU A 71 -18.30 -0.23 5.77
N ARG A 72 -17.38 -0.32 6.73
CA ARG A 72 -17.36 -1.40 7.73
C ARG A 72 -18.56 -1.38 8.68
N SER A 73 -18.98 -0.19 9.13
CA SER A 73 -20.05 -0.09 10.13
C SER A 73 -21.45 -0.24 9.53
N LYS A 74 -21.74 0.45 8.42
CA LYS A 74 -23.07 0.53 7.79
C LYS A 74 -23.30 -0.57 6.77
N TYR A 75 -22.34 -0.79 5.87
CA TYR A 75 -22.48 -1.71 4.73
C TYR A 75 -21.88 -3.10 5.00
N LYS A 76 -21.15 -3.26 6.13
CA LYS A 76 -20.48 -4.51 6.50
C LYS A 76 -19.53 -5.04 5.42
N SER A 77 -19.01 -4.15 4.57
CA SER A 77 -18.15 -4.50 3.42
C SER A 77 -17.00 -5.40 3.87
N GLU A 78 -16.83 -6.55 3.23
CA GLU A 78 -15.84 -7.56 3.60
C GLU A 78 -14.42 -7.03 3.53
N ILE A 79 -13.58 -7.38 4.51
CA ILE A 79 -12.14 -7.09 4.47
C ILE A 79 -11.46 -8.20 3.66
N THR A 80 -10.88 -7.83 2.52
CA THR A 80 -10.12 -8.73 1.64
C THR A 80 -8.64 -8.75 2.00
N ASP A 81 -7.90 -9.70 1.43
CA ASP A 81 -6.43 -9.71 1.54
C ASP A 81 -5.83 -8.47 0.85
N GLU A 82 -6.41 -8.05 -0.28
CA GLU A 82 -6.12 -6.76 -0.94
C GLU A 82 -6.31 -5.57 0.00
N CYS A 83 -7.36 -5.50 0.83
CA CYS A 83 -7.49 -4.45 1.84
C CYS A 83 -6.27 -4.37 2.76
N LEU A 84 -5.84 -5.52 3.32
CA LEU A 84 -4.68 -5.55 4.22
C LEU A 84 -3.41 -5.10 3.48
N MET A 85 -3.16 -5.63 2.30
CA MET A 85 -1.99 -5.26 1.50
C MET A 85 -1.96 -3.77 1.16
N LEU A 86 -3.08 -3.21 0.68
CA LEU A 86 -3.20 -1.79 0.34
C LEU A 86 -3.11 -0.88 1.57
N SER A 87 -3.52 -1.35 2.75
CA SER A 87 -3.40 -0.58 4.00
C SER A 87 -1.93 -0.35 4.41
N PHE A 88 -1.04 -1.31 4.14
CA PHE A 88 0.41 -1.11 4.33
C PHE A 88 1.00 -0.12 3.33
N LEU A 89 0.44 -0.05 2.11
CA LEU A 89 0.85 0.91 1.09
C LEU A 89 0.44 2.34 1.46
N SER A 90 -0.78 2.56 1.96
CA SER A 90 -1.21 3.89 2.41
C SER A 90 -0.54 4.34 3.70
N GLY A 91 -0.03 3.40 4.50
CA GLY A 91 0.74 3.72 5.68
C GLY A 91 -0.12 4.16 6.88
N ILE A 92 -1.43 3.89 6.87
CA ILE A 92 -2.36 4.36 7.91
C ILE A 92 -2.63 3.26 8.97
N PRO A 93 -2.14 3.40 10.21
CA PRO A 93 -2.26 2.36 11.24
C PRO A 93 -3.70 2.02 11.61
N ASP A 94 -4.61 2.99 11.60
CA ASP A 94 -6.05 2.78 11.88
C ASP A 94 -6.66 1.71 10.95
N ILE A 95 -6.30 1.73 9.66
CA ILE A 95 -6.81 0.79 8.67
C ILE A 95 -6.09 -0.55 8.81
N VAL A 96 -4.76 -0.53 8.92
CA VAL A 96 -3.93 -1.74 9.09
C VAL A 96 -4.42 -2.54 10.29
N ASN A 97 -4.59 -1.91 11.44
CA ASN A 97 -5.02 -2.57 12.68
C ASN A 97 -6.43 -3.14 12.58
N GLU A 98 -7.33 -2.54 11.80
CA GLU A 98 -8.65 -3.14 11.57
C GLU A 98 -8.54 -4.35 10.63
N CYS A 99 -7.76 -4.26 9.56
CA CYS A 99 -7.57 -5.37 8.61
C CYS A 99 -6.91 -6.59 9.26
N LEU A 100 -5.92 -6.38 10.15
CA LEU A 100 -5.21 -7.43 10.88
C LEU A 100 -6.10 -8.27 11.81
N LYS A 101 -7.29 -7.77 12.18
CA LYS A 101 -8.26 -8.56 12.96
C LYS A 101 -8.87 -9.71 12.15
N TYR A 102 -8.81 -9.65 10.82
CA TYR A 102 -9.47 -10.59 9.93
C TYR A 102 -8.50 -11.31 8.99
N LYS A 103 -7.36 -10.67 8.67
CA LYS A 103 -6.39 -11.16 7.67
C LYS A 103 -4.99 -11.26 8.28
N GLN A 104 -4.20 -12.19 7.75
CA GLN A 104 -2.81 -12.40 8.15
C GLN A 104 -1.87 -11.76 7.12
N PRO A 105 -0.81 -11.04 7.57
CA PRO A 105 0.19 -10.51 6.66
C PRO A 105 0.88 -11.59 5.82
N THR A 106 1.25 -11.21 4.60
CA THR A 106 2.03 -12.02 3.66
C THR A 106 3.23 -11.22 3.17
N GLU A 107 4.12 -11.83 2.39
CA GLU A 107 5.27 -11.15 1.75
C GLU A 107 4.85 -9.92 0.93
N LYS A 108 3.64 -9.92 0.36
CA LYS A 108 3.10 -8.74 -0.35
C LYS A 108 2.86 -7.55 0.59
N CYS A 109 2.51 -7.79 1.86
CA CYS A 109 2.42 -6.73 2.88
C CYS A 109 3.80 -6.13 3.16
N MET A 110 4.84 -6.98 3.29
CA MET A 110 6.23 -6.51 3.47
C MET A 110 6.68 -5.67 2.27
N LYS A 111 6.42 -6.14 1.05
CA LYS A 111 6.67 -5.36 -0.18
C LYS A 111 6.00 -3.99 -0.11
N TYR A 112 4.73 -3.90 0.27
CA TYR A 112 4.03 -2.61 0.32
C TYR A 112 4.50 -1.71 1.47
N ALA A 113 4.90 -2.25 2.62
CA ALA A 113 5.56 -1.48 3.68
C ALA A 113 6.91 -0.90 3.22
N ILE A 114 7.69 -1.67 2.44
CA ILE A 114 8.93 -1.18 1.81
C ILE A 114 8.63 -0.06 0.81
N ILE A 115 7.62 -0.23 -0.05
CA ILE A 115 7.21 0.77 -1.04
C ILE A 115 6.74 2.07 -0.39
N SER A 116 6.02 1.99 0.75
CA SER A 116 5.53 3.16 1.46
C SER A 116 6.59 3.86 2.30
N HIS A 117 7.82 3.34 2.34
CA HIS A 117 8.91 3.83 3.20
C HIS A 117 8.53 3.91 4.69
N ASN A 118 7.57 3.08 5.14
CA ASN A 118 7.16 3.04 6.53
C ASN A 118 7.99 1.99 7.29
N ILE A 119 9.08 2.45 7.90
CA ILE A 119 10.04 1.58 8.58
C ILE A 119 9.44 0.88 9.81
N ASP A 120 8.50 1.52 10.50
CA ASP A 120 7.82 0.94 11.65
C ASP A 120 7.01 -0.29 11.22
N PHE A 121 6.37 -0.23 10.05
CA PHE A 121 5.66 -1.37 9.47
C PHE A 121 6.60 -2.47 8.98
N VAL A 122 7.75 -2.13 8.41
CA VAL A 122 8.78 -3.12 8.06
C VAL A 122 9.26 -3.87 9.31
N CYS A 123 9.64 -3.14 10.37
CA CYS A 123 10.02 -3.71 11.65
C CYS A 123 8.91 -4.59 12.23
N PHE A 124 7.67 -4.10 12.24
CA PHE A 124 6.51 -4.82 12.75
C PHE A 124 6.31 -6.15 12.02
N LEU A 125 6.31 -6.15 10.69
CA LEU A 125 6.13 -7.35 9.88
C LEU A 125 7.26 -8.37 10.06
N MET A 126 8.50 -7.88 10.18
CA MET A 126 9.66 -8.72 10.43
C MET A 126 9.62 -9.35 11.82
N ASN A 127 9.38 -8.55 12.87
CA ASN A 127 9.48 -9.00 14.25
C ASN A 127 8.28 -9.82 14.70
N GLU A 128 7.06 -9.41 14.35
CA GLU A 128 5.83 -10.04 14.83
C GLU A 128 5.38 -11.21 13.95
N TYR A 129 5.71 -11.18 12.66
CA TYR A 129 5.28 -12.21 11.69
C TYR A 129 6.44 -12.99 11.06
N GLY A 130 7.70 -12.65 11.37
CA GLY A 130 8.86 -13.35 10.82
C GLY A 130 9.02 -13.19 9.31
N LEU A 131 8.44 -12.14 8.71
CA LEU A 131 8.51 -11.93 7.27
C LEU A 131 9.89 -11.40 6.86
N GLU A 132 10.47 -12.00 5.82
CA GLU A 132 11.78 -11.62 5.31
C GLU A 132 11.72 -10.33 4.48
N ILE A 133 12.78 -9.53 4.58
CA ILE A 133 12.97 -8.32 3.77
C ILE A 133 13.63 -8.70 2.45
N ASP A 134 12.92 -8.51 1.34
CA ASP A 134 13.50 -8.72 0.00
C ASP A 134 14.32 -7.49 -0.43
N LEU A 135 15.64 -7.69 -0.51
CA LEU A 135 16.63 -6.71 -0.95
C LEU A 135 16.29 -6.07 -2.31
N ASN A 136 15.69 -6.83 -3.23
CA ASN A 136 15.33 -6.31 -4.54
C ASN A 136 14.29 -5.20 -4.42
N TYR A 137 13.33 -5.33 -3.50
CA TYR A 137 12.36 -4.27 -3.22
C TYR A 137 13.01 -3.07 -2.55
N CYS A 138 13.89 -3.27 -1.57
CA CYS A 138 14.62 -2.17 -0.94
C CYS A 138 15.36 -1.33 -2.00
N CYS A 139 16.06 -1.98 -2.92
CA CYS A 139 16.81 -1.28 -3.97
C CYS A 139 15.91 -0.67 -5.04
N LYS A 140 14.90 -1.41 -5.54
CA LYS A 140 13.97 -0.93 -6.56
C LYS A 140 13.22 0.34 -6.13
N PHE A 141 12.86 0.42 -4.86
CA PHE A 141 12.13 1.56 -4.29
C PHE A 141 13.03 2.53 -3.53
N ASN A 142 14.37 2.37 -3.58
CA ASN A 142 15.33 3.21 -2.87
C ASN A 142 15.06 3.35 -1.36
N ASN A 143 14.52 2.31 -0.72
CA ASN A 143 14.27 2.30 0.72
C ASN A 143 15.54 1.88 1.48
N LEU A 144 16.40 2.87 1.73
CA LEU A 144 17.66 2.69 2.44
C LEU A 144 17.46 2.22 3.89
N GLN A 145 16.39 2.64 4.56
CA GLN A 145 16.14 2.23 5.94
C GLN A 145 15.84 0.73 6.01
N ALA A 146 14.96 0.21 5.15
CA ALA A 146 14.70 -1.22 5.07
C ALA A 146 15.95 -2.02 4.71
N LEU A 147 16.80 -1.49 3.81
CA LEU A 147 18.09 -2.09 3.48
C LEU A 147 19.02 -2.19 4.70
N LEU A 148 19.10 -1.13 5.51
CA LEU A 148 19.93 -1.12 6.71
C LEU A 148 19.41 -2.09 7.76
N ILE A 149 18.09 -2.24 7.91
CA ILE A 149 17.50 -3.26 8.79
C ILE A 149 17.86 -4.66 8.31
N TYR A 150 17.69 -4.94 7.02
CA TYR A 150 18.11 -6.24 6.46
C TYR A 150 19.58 -6.54 6.79
N LEU A 151 20.46 -5.56 6.59
CA LEU A 151 21.88 -5.72 6.82
C LEU A 151 22.21 -5.97 8.29
N ASP A 152 21.57 -5.24 9.20
CA ASP A 152 21.72 -5.41 10.65
C ASP A 152 21.30 -6.83 11.09
N GLN A 153 20.23 -7.37 10.51
CA GLN A 153 19.70 -8.69 10.88
C GLN A 153 20.49 -9.86 10.29
N THR A 154 20.98 -9.73 9.06
CA THR A 154 21.60 -10.84 8.31
C THR A 154 23.12 -10.78 8.28
N ASN A 155 23.71 -9.60 8.51
CA ASN A 155 25.12 -9.30 8.28
C ASN A 155 25.61 -9.64 6.84
N ASP A 156 24.69 -9.70 5.88
CA ASP A 156 24.93 -10.15 4.51
C ASP A 156 25.35 -8.98 3.60
N ILE A 157 26.58 -8.51 3.84
CA ILE A 157 27.19 -7.41 3.09
C ILE A 157 27.39 -7.79 1.61
N GLU A 158 27.68 -9.06 1.32
CA GLU A 158 27.99 -9.53 -0.02
C GLU A 158 26.80 -9.38 -0.97
N ASN A 159 25.60 -9.80 -0.55
CA ASN A 159 24.40 -9.65 -1.39
C ASN A 159 23.99 -8.19 -1.56
N VAL A 160 24.15 -7.35 -0.53
CA VAL A 160 23.90 -5.90 -0.64
C VAL A 160 24.83 -5.26 -1.68
N LEU A 161 26.12 -5.61 -1.67
CA LEU A 161 27.09 -5.11 -2.65
C LEU A 161 26.79 -5.61 -4.07
N PHE A 162 26.37 -6.87 -4.21
CA PHE A 162 26.03 -7.47 -5.49
C PHE A 162 24.82 -6.79 -6.13
N ILE A 163 23.71 -6.65 -5.39
CA ILE A 163 22.48 -6.03 -5.90
C ILE A 163 22.67 -4.56 -6.23
N HIS A 164 23.43 -3.82 -5.41
CA HIS A 164 23.79 -2.43 -5.71
C HIS A 164 24.50 -2.29 -7.06
N ARG A 165 25.47 -3.18 -7.35
CA ARG A 165 26.19 -3.18 -8.63
C ARG A 165 25.28 -3.54 -9.80
N ALA A 166 24.35 -4.49 -9.59
CA ALA A 166 23.41 -4.94 -10.61
C ALA A 166 22.37 -3.85 -10.99
N LEU A 167 22.04 -2.95 -10.05
CA LEU A 167 21.00 -1.93 -10.24
C LEU A 167 21.53 -0.52 -10.52
N GLU A 168 22.85 -0.32 -10.70
CA GLU A 168 23.51 0.97 -10.97
C GLU A 168 23.06 2.14 -10.05
N ILE A 169 22.78 1.86 -8.78
CA ILE A 169 22.24 2.87 -7.85
C ILE A 169 23.34 3.86 -7.43
N ARG A 170 23.44 4.98 -8.15
CA ARG A 170 24.51 5.99 -8.05
C ARG A 170 24.81 6.52 -6.65
N TRP A 171 23.87 6.48 -5.70
CA TRP A 171 24.03 7.06 -4.36
C TRP A 171 24.70 6.13 -3.32
N LEU A 172 24.48 4.83 -3.39
CA LEU A 172 25.06 3.87 -2.43
C LEU A 172 26.59 3.77 -2.59
N SER A 173 27.09 3.91 -3.82
CA SER A 173 28.53 4.03 -4.10
C SER A 173 29.21 5.21 -3.40
N ILE A 174 28.49 6.27 -3.03
CA ILE A 174 29.03 7.40 -2.26
C ILE A 174 29.03 7.08 -0.77
N PHE A 175 27.98 6.42 -0.27
CA PHE A 175 27.84 6.05 1.15
C PHE A 175 28.86 4.97 1.56
N LEU A 176 28.99 3.90 0.78
CA LEU A 176 29.91 2.78 1.05
C LEU A 176 31.39 3.12 0.86
N ARG A 177 31.74 4.26 0.24
CA ARG A 177 33.13 4.74 0.15
C ARG A 177 33.58 5.51 1.40
N LYS A 178 32.66 5.81 2.32
CA LYS A 178 32.91 6.60 3.54
C LYS A 178 32.84 5.78 4.83
N VAL A 179 32.49 4.50 4.74
CA VAL A 179 32.56 3.50 5.82
C VAL A 179 33.74 2.59 5.51
#